data_AF-A0A4W6D7F6-F1
#
_entry.id   AF-A0A4W6D7F6-F1
#
_cell.length_a   1.000
_cell.length_b   1.000
_cell.length_c   1.000
_cell.angle_alpha   90.00
_cell.angle_beta   90.00
_cell.angle_gamma   90.00
#
_symmetry.space_group_name_H-M   'P 1'
#
loop_
_entity.id
_entity.type
_entity.pdbx_description
1 polymer ?
#
loop_
_entity_poly.entity_id
_entity_poly.type
_entity_poly.pdbx_seq_one_letter_code
_entity_poly.pdbx_strand_id
1 'polypeptide(L)'
;MCSVSGLRVLLCEVVFKPAGAKLRAVSRRQGGGLDGGRKAEPGLALVQWLSSPVEGAESCSVQALHLLNELLEEALGAESVPDCVLSFVEMLLPVLLGLLKGLDPTKGDAHLRKTLPPHHTRHHLNSSTLCTEDSTRSLVSRQVTAQLLNDLNVSFKILRLCVSCLFSQVCAEALLKTLELMSKLRQQVKDMETSFYRMLQDQRIVTPLSLALTSHHRERVQTGLSLFLKPLPSQTSPRCLGESMAANNAYRQREAELSVKRVAVQEVPPPRSNTSVLDCSSGSSRSVHCLVEKIQNGLELQEQVKDSHVSEIIDVYEQKLSAFASKESRLQDLLEAKALALSQADRLIAQYRFQRAQAEAEARKLGGLLKDAERRREDLQSELSNQVLEVERSKADMEELLQHNARLQRDSEEHQALKGAYNALLSRFNESERLLKELQTAHISLTKQNDTLRKNHEALQLQHEKMASVLEERGEEIRSLHSDLHSESAYFLTGLHAELRAEEEKVKERDQERRDLEETVDVLRKELNKTEQARKDASIKASSLELQKSQLETKLKQKEDELNKHSAMIAMIHSLSSGKMKSDVNLSL
;
A
#
# COMPACT_ATOMS: atom_id res chain seq x y z
N MET A 1 -37.74 -13.45 40.55
CA MET A 1 -38.64 -12.32 40.23
C MET A 1 -39.18 -12.44 38.81
N CYS A 2 -38.33 -12.58 37.78
CA CYS A 2 -38.79 -12.73 36.39
C CYS A 2 -39.63 -14.01 36.14
N SER A 3 -39.51 -15.04 36.98
CA SER A 3 -40.35 -16.24 36.91
C SER A 3 -41.82 -16.02 37.29
N VAL A 4 -42.17 -14.84 37.82
CA VAL A 4 -43.55 -14.45 38.16
C VAL A 4 -43.96 -13.34 37.20
N SER A 5 -44.92 -13.62 36.31
CA SER A 5 -45.35 -12.73 35.23
C SER A 5 -45.67 -11.31 35.70
N GLY A 6 -46.48 -11.15 36.74
CA GLY A 6 -46.82 -9.83 37.29
C GLY A 6 -45.62 -9.02 37.83
N LEU A 7 -44.59 -9.69 38.34
CA LEU A 7 -43.36 -9.02 38.80
C LEU A 7 -42.40 -8.71 37.64
N ARG A 8 -42.39 -9.54 36.59
CA ARG A 8 -41.58 -9.33 35.38
C ARG A 8 -42.01 -8.04 34.67
N VAL A 9 -43.31 -7.80 34.52
CA VAL A 9 -43.87 -6.56 33.95
C VAL A 9 -43.43 -5.33 34.75
N LEU A 10 -43.53 -5.37 36.07
CA LEU A 10 -43.11 -4.26 36.93
C LEU A 10 -41.59 -4.00 36.84
N LEU A 11 -40.79 -5.05 36.70
CA LEU A 11 -39.35 -4.91 36.47
C LEU A 11 -39.03 -4.28 35.11
N CYS A 12 -39.79 -4.59 34.05
CA CYS A 12 -39.65 -3.94 32.75
C CYS A 12 -39.88 -2.42 32.87
N GLU A 13 -40.90 -2.00 33.64
CA GLU A 13 -41.14 -0.58 33.90
C GLU A 13 -40.03 0.10 34.70
N VAL A 14 -39.34 -0.60 35.58
CA VAL A 14 -38.23 -0.03 36.36
C VAL A 14 -36.95 0.05 35.52
N VAL A 15 -36.71 -0.93 34.64
CA VAL A 15 -35.46 -1.06 33.89
C VAL A 15 -35.46 -0.24 32.59
N PHE A 16 -36.57 -0.19 31.86
CA PHE A 16 -36.65 0.47 30.55
C PHE A 16 -37.21 1.89 30.60
N LYS A 17 -37.71 2.36 31.75
CA LYS A 17 -38.27 3.71 31.85
C LYS A 17 -37.14 4.75 31.86
N PRO A 18 -37.20 5.76 31.00
CA PRO A 18 -36.20 6.82 30.98
C PRO A 18 -36.34 7.63 32.26
N ALA A 19 -35.22 8.13 32.80
CA ALA A 19 -35.30 9.13 33.86
C ALA A 19 -36.19 10.27 33.37
N GLY A 20 -37.32 10.46 34.05
CA GLY A 20 -38.23 11.56 33.74
C GLY A 20 -37.46 12.87 33.69
N ALA A 21 -37.78 13.67 32.67
CA ALA A 21 -37.35 15.04 32.51
C ALA A 21 -37.51 15.83 33.83
N LYS A 22 -36.42 15.95 34.59
CA LYS A 22 -36.29 16.90 35.71
C LYS A 22 -35.00 17.70 35.57
N LEU A 23 -34.80 18.34 34.41
CA LEU A 23 -33.88 19.47 34.27
C LEU A 23 -34.47 20.52 33.33
N ARG A 24 -35.66 21.01 33.67
CA ARG A 24 -36.03 22.39 33.34
C ARG A 24 -36.28 23.09 34.68
N ALA A 25 -35.54 24.17 34.92
CA ALA A 25 -35.53 25.03 36.09
C ALA A 25 -34.83 24.47 37.35
N VAL A 26 -33.54 24.77 37.52
CA VAL A 26 -33.04 25.67 38.58
C VAL A 26 -31.70 26.29 38.13
N SER A 27 -31.65 27.61 38.18
CA SER A 27 -30.53 28.49 37.88
C SER A 27 -29.30 28.33 38.79
N ARG A 28 -28.14 28.75 38.27
CA ARG A 28 -26.99 29.40 38.96
C ARG A 28 -26.53 28.82 40.31
N ARG A 29 -25.33 28.21 40.34
CA ARG A 29 -24.08 28.74 40.96
C ARG A 29 -22.94 27.71 40.94
N GLN A 30 -21.73 28.26 40.95
CA GLN A 30 -20.39 27.65 41.06
C GLN A 30 -20.24 26.59 42.17
N GLY A 31 -19.20 25.75 42.03
CA GLY A 31 -18.46 25.20 43.17
C GLY A 31 -17.94 23.79 42.92
N GLY A 32 -16.62 23.61 42.94
CA GLY A 32 -15.97 22.29 42.88
C GLY A 32 -16.18 21.48 44.15
N GLY A 33 -16.07 20.17 44.03
CA GLY A 33 -16.12 19.23 45.16
C GLY A 33 -16.54 17.83 44.70
N LEU A 34 -15.73 16.84 45.07
CA LEU A 34 -15.95 15.41 44.85
C LEU A 34 -17.32 14.94 45.36
N ASP A 35 -17.80 13.86 44.74
CA ASP A 35 -18.92 13.01 45.16
C ASP A 35 -20.34 13.44 44.73
N GLY A 36 -20.57 13.41 43.41
CA GLY A 36 -21.90 13.50 42.81
C GLY A 36 -22.42 12.11 42.44
N GLY A 37 -22.93 11.35 43.43
CA GLY A 37 -23.60 10.08 43.23
C GLY A 37 -24.85 10.20 42.34
N ARG A 38 -24.67 10.21 41.01
CA ARG A 38 -25.75 9.87 40.09
C ARG A 38 -26.14 8.43 40.40
N LYS A 39 -27.31 8.20 41.00
CA LYS A 39 -27.90 6.86 41.09
C LYS A 39 -27.84 6.26 39.68
N ALA A 40 -27.00 5.25 39.48
CA ALA A 40 -26.93 4.55 38.22
C ALA A 40 -28.33 4.05 37.88
N GLU A 41 -28.87 4.48 36.74
CA GLU A 41 -30.17 4.01 36.27
C GLU A 41 -30.13 2.48 36.20
N PRO A 42 -31.16 1.76 36.68
CA PRO A 42 -31.13 0.30 36.76
C PRO A 42 -30.76 -0.37 35.42
N GLY A 43 -31.29 0.15 34.31
CA GLY A 43 -30.93 -0.31 32.96
C GLY A 43 -29.47 -0.01 32.58
N LEU A 44 -28.97 1.19 32.88
CA LEU A 44 -27.58 1.56 32.57
C LEU A 44 -26.57 0.74 33.40
N ALA A 45 -26.89 0.46 34.66
CA ALA A 45 -26.08 -0.41 35.51
C ALA A 45 -25.93 -1.81 34.89
N LEU A 46 -27.03 -2.38 34.37
CA LEU A 46 -26.98 -3.67 33.67
C LEU A 46 -26.10 -3.60 32.42
N VAL A 47 -26.18 -2.53 31.63
CA VAL A 47 -25.31 -2.35 30.44
C VAL A 47 -23.84 -2.16 30.82
N GLN A 48 -23.54 -1.51 31.95
CA GLN A 48 -22.18 -1.37 32.47
C GLN A 48 -21.57 -2.71 32.88
N TRP A 49 -22.35 -3.58 33.55
CA TRP A 49 -21.94 -4.95 33.87
C TRP A 49 -21.61 -5.80 32.64
N LEU A 50 -22.22 -5.48 31.49
CA LEU A 50 -21.91 -6.12 30.21
C LEU A 50 -20.70 -5.50 29.51
N SER A 51 -20.47 -4.20 29.67
CA SER A 51 -19.41 -3.46 28.96
C SER A 51 -18.04 -3.61 29.62
N SER A 52 -17.99 -3.85 30.93
CA SER A 52 -16.75 -4.00 31.71
C SER A 52 -16.88 -5.15 32.72
N PRO A 53 -16.74 -6.40 32.30
CA PRO A 53 -16.75 -7.53 33.23
C PRO A 53 -15.51 -7.45 34.14
N VAL A 54 -15.73 -7.37 35.45
CA VAL A 54 -14.66 -7.45 36.45
C VAL A 54 -14.06 -8.87 36.40
N GLU A 55 -12.74 -8.99 36.32
CA GLU A 55 -12.05 -10.29 36.35
C GLU A 55 -12.47 -11.08 37.60
N GLY A 56 -13.05 -12.27 37.40
CA GLY A 56 -13.59 -13.11 38.48
C GLY A 56 -15.10 -12.94 38.76
N ALA A 57 -15.79 -12.00 38.12
CA ALA A 57 -17.24 -11.77 38.23
C ALA A 57 -18.03 -12.14 36.95
N GLU A 58 -17.54 -13.10 36.17
CA GLU A 58 -18.16 -13.58 34.92
C GLU A 58 -19.61 -14.07 35.13
N SER A 59 -19.93 -14.60 36.31
CA SER A 59 -21.29 -14.99 36.66
C SER A 59 -22.27 -13.81 36.67
N CYS A 60 -21.81 -12.60 37.02
CA CYS A 60 -22.66 -11.42 37.11
C CYS A 60 -23.03 -10.87 35.73
N SER A 61 -22.11 -10.87 34.77
CA SER A 61 -22.40 -10.48 33.39
C SER A 61 -23.32 -11.50 32.70
N VAL A 62 -23.15 -12.80 32.98
CA VAL A 62 -24.09 -13.85 32.54
C VAL A 62 -25.50 -13.65 33.12
N GLN A 63 -25.60 -13.36 34.42
CA GLN A 63 -26.88 -13.12 35.08
C GLN A 63 -27.55 -11.83 34.60
N ALA A 64 -26.77 -10.77 34.32
CA ALA A 64 -27.27 -9.54 33.75
C ALA A 64 -27.86 -9.77 32.34
N LEU A 65 -27.22 -10.59 31.51
CA LEU A 65 -27.75 -10.97 30.19
C LEU A 65 -29.05 -11.76 30.29
N HIS A 66 -29.09 -12.71 31.22
CA HIS A 66 -30.30 -13.52 31.43
C HIS A 66 -31.45 -12.64 31.90
N LEU A 67 -31.20 -11.74 32.85
CA LEU A 67 -32.19 -10.76 33.30
C LEU A 67 -32.68 -9.88 32.14
N LEU A 68 -31.76 -9.35 31.33
CA LEU A 68 -32.13 -8.54 30.16
C LEU A 68 -32.92 -9.34 29.12
N ASN A 69 -32.61 -10.63 28.92
CA ASN A 69 -33.39 -11.48 28.03
C ASN A 69 -34.85 -11.57 28.47
N GLU A 70 -35.05 -11.89 29.75
CA GLU A 70 -36.38 -12.03 30.32
C GLU A 70 -37.15 -10.71 30.22
N LEU A 71 -36.52 -9.59 30.55
CA LEU A 71 -37.21 -8.29 30.49
C LEU A 71 -37.50 -7.86 29.05
N LEU A 72 -36.59 -8.09 28.11
CA LEU A 72 -36.80 -7.76 26.69
C LEU A 72 -37.87 -8.65 26.05
N GLU A 73 -37.90 -9.94 26.35
CA GLU A 73 -38.94 -10.85 25.84
C GLU A 73 -40.34 -10.45 26.35
N GLU A 74 -40.46 -10.00 27.61
CA GLU A 74 -41.74 -9.48 28.13
C GLU A 74 -42.11 -8.14 27.47
N ALA A 75 -41.15 -7.22 27.35
CA ALA A 75 -41.39 -5.89 26.81
C ALA A 75 -41.69 -5.89 25.30
N LEU A 76 -41.15 -6.86 24.55
CA LEU A 76 -41.39 -7.05 23.13
C LEU A 76 -42.59 -7.94 22.83
N GLY A 77 -43.15 -8.62 23.85
CA GLY A 77 -44.38 -9.41 23.72
C GLY A 77 -45.67 -8.58 23.84
N ALA A 78 -45.57 -7.29 24.15
CA ALA A 78 -46.71 -6.36 24.20
C ALA A 78 -47.19 -5.99 22.78
N GLU A 79 -48.47 -5.66 22.62
CA GLU A 79 -49.09 -5.29 21.32
C GLU A 79 -48.38 -4.14 20.59
N SER A 80 -47.65 -3.28 21.32
CA SER A 80 -46.81 -2.23 20.75
C SER A 80 -45.57 -2.03 21.61
N VAL A 81 -44.38 -2.02 20.99
CA VAL A 81 -43.11 -1.78 21.68
C VAL A 81 -43.00 -0.30 22.08
N PRO A 82 -42.84 0.03 23.38
CA PRO A 82 -42.66 1.40 23.82
C PRO A 82 -41.35 2.04 23.31
N ASP A 83 -41.37 3.34 23.00
CA ASP A 83 -40.19 4.09 22.51
C ASP A 83 -39.00 4.02 23.48
N CYS A 84 -39.26 3.92 24.78
CA CYS A 84 -38.22 3.79 25.78
C CYS A 84 -37.48 2.45 25.71
N VAL A 85 -38.18 1.37 25.33
CA VAL A 85 -37.60 0.05 25.09
C VAL A 85 -36.76 0.10 23.81
N LEU A 86 -37.25 0.74 22.74
CA LEU A 86 -36.49 0.92 21.50
C LEU A 86 -35.19 1.71 21.72
N SER A 87 -35.26 2.82 22.47
CA SER A 87 -34.10 3.64 22.83
C SER A 87 -33.08 2.85 23.67
N PHE A 88 -33.57 2.01 24.58
CA PHE A 88 -32.72 1.14 25.38
C PHE A 88 -32.05 0.06 24.51
N VAL A 89 -32.79 -0.55 23.58
CA VAL A 89 -32.26 -1.54 22.64
C VAL A 89 -31.18 -0.92 21.75
N GLU A 90 -31.37 0.29 21.25
CA GLU A 90 -30.37 1.00 20.44
C GLU A 90 -29.05 1.23 21.19
N MET A 91 -29.13 1.51 22.50
CA MET A 91 -27.97 1.68 23.38
C MET A 91 -27.32 0.34 23.77
N LEU A 92 -28.11 -0.71 23.97
CA LEU A 92 -27.62 -2.05 24.33
C LEU A 92 -26.96 -2.78 23.13
N LEU A 93 -27.44 -2.54 21.92
CA LEU A 93 -27.05 -3.29 20.72
C LEU A 93 -25.53 -3.23 20.41
N PRO A 94 -24.84 -2.08 20.47
CA PRO A 94 -23.39 -2.01 20.30
C PRO A 94 -22.61 -2.80 21.35
N VAL A 95 -23.11 -2.85 22.60
CA VAL A 95 -22.49 -3.61 23.69
C VAL A 95 -22.63 -5.11 23.44
N LEU A 96 -23.81 -5.57 23.04
CA LEU A 96 -24.04 -6.97 22.65
C LEU A 96 -23.18 -7.38 21.44
N LEU A 97 -23.02 -6.50 20.44
CA LEU A 97 -22.15 -6.76 19.28
C LEU A 97 -20.66 -6.70 19.63
N GLY A 98 -20.27 -5.88 20.60
CA GLY A 98 -18.89 -5.84 21.13
C GLY A 98 -18.50 -7.15 21.81
N LEU A 99 -19.42 -7.73 22.58
CA LEU A 99 -19.22 -9.04 23.23
C LEU A 99 -19.10 -10.19 22.23
N LEU A 100 -19.73 -10.06 21.07
CA LEU A 100 -19.61 -11.00 19.97
C LEU A 100 -18.24 -10.93 19.25
N LYS A 101 -17.61 -9.75 19.17
CA LYS A 101 -16.32 -9.55 18.48
C LYS A 101 -15.07 -9.99 19.28
N GLY A 102 -15.21 -10.24 20.58
CA GLY A 102 -14.07 -10.44 21.51
C GLY A 102 -13.29 -11.77 21.41
N LEU A 103 -13.48 -12.56 20.36
CA LEU A 103 -12.83 -13.86 20.20
C LEU A 103 -11.48 -13.73 19.51
N ASP A 104 -10.44 -13.47 20.29
CA ASP A 104 -9.06 -13.55 19.83
C ASP A 104 -8.55 -15.00 19.96
N PRO A 105 -8.32 -15.72 18.84
CA PRO A 105 -7.85 -17.12 18.86
C PRO A 105 -6.42 -17.26 19.40
N THR A 106 -5.70 -16.17 19.64
CA THR A 106 -4.34 -16.19 20.19
C THR A 106 -4.31 -16.35 21.72
N LYS A 107 -5.43 -16.13 22.42
CA LYS A 107 -5.58 -16.34 23.87
C LYS A 107 -6.00 -17.78 24.12
N GLY A 108 -5.05 -18.66 24.39
CA GLY A 108 -5.21 -20.14 24.39
C GLY A 108 -6.39 -20.75 25.19
N ASP A 109 -6.54 -22.08 25.05
CA ASP A 109 -7.72 -22.88 25.43
C ASP A 109 -8.32 -22.67 26.82
N ALA A 110 -7.54 -22.24 27.82
CA ALA A 110 -8.05 -21.97 29.17
C ALA A 110 -8.88 -20.68 29.24
N HIS A 111 -8.58 -19.68 28.40
CA HIS A 111 -9.35 -18.45 28.31
C HIS A 111 -10.64 -18.67 27.52
N LEU A 112 -10.56 -19.41 26.40
CA LEU A 112 -11.74 -19.84 25.63
C LEU A 112 -12.69 -20.70 26.47
N ARG A 113 -12.17 -21.52 27.39
CA ARG A 113 -13.01 -22.32 28.32
C ARG A 113 -13.83 -21.47 29.31
N LYS A 114 -13.35 -20.29 29.70
CA LYS A 114 -14.01 -19.40 30.67
C LYS A 114 -14.98 -18.42 29.99
N THR A 115 -14.61 -17.85 28.85
CA THR A 115 -15.42 -16.82 28.18
C THR A 115 -16.45 -17.35 27.17
N LEU A 116 -16.29 -18.55 26.61
CA LEU A 116 -17.07 -19.00 25.45
C LEU A 116 -18.48 -19.59 25.75
N PRO A 117 -18.68 -20.48 26.74
CA PRO A 117 -19.94 -21.25 26.83
C PRO A 117 -21.17 -20.49 27.36
N PRO A 118 -21.10 -19.70 28.44
CA PRO A 118 -22.31 -19.12 29.04
C PRO A 118 -22.70 -17.76 28.45
N HIS A 119 -21.77 -17.08 27.78
CA HIS A 119 -21.98 -15.78 27.16
C HIS A 119 -22.59 -15.93 25.76
N HIS A 120 -21.93 -16.62 24.83
CA HIS A 120 -22.35 -16.66 23.42
C HIS A 120 -23.76 -17.22 23.22
N THR A 121 -24.11 -18.34 23.85
CA THR A 121 -25.42 -18.97 23.69
C THR A 121 -26.57 -18.09 24.20
N ARG A 122 -26.33 -17.31 25.27
CA ARG A 122 -27.32 -16.39 25.85
C ARG A 122 -27.37 -15.05 25.13
N HIS A 123 -26.25 -14.55 24.60
CA HIS A 123 -26.21 -13.37 23.73
C HIS A 123 -27.02 -13.58 22.43
N HIS A 124 -26.88 -14.76 21.81
CA HIS A 124 -27.64 -15.07 20.60
C HIS A 124 -29.13 -15.30 20.88
N LEU A 125 -29.50 -15.73 22.09
CA LEU A 125 -30.91 -15.72 22.54
C LEU A 125 -31.46 -14.29 22.55
N ASN A 126 -30.76 -13.34 23.19
CA ASN A 126 -31.23 -11.95 23.28
C ASN A 126 -31.36 -11.33 21.88
N SER A 127 -30.39 -11.53 20.98
CA SER A 127 -30.46 -11.02 19.61
C SER A 127 -31.59 -11.68 18.79
N SER A 128 -31.93 -12.95 19.04
CA SER A 128 -33.07 -13.61 18.38
C SER A 128 -34.41 -13.07 18.90
N THR A 129 -34.52 -12.76 20.19
CA THR A 129 -35.66 -12.09 20.83
C THR A 129 -35.83 -10.66 20.27
N LEU A 130 -34.74 -9.92 20.07
CA LEU A 130 -34.78 -8.58 19.46
C LEU A 130 -35.21 -8.59 17.98
N CYS A 131 -35.27 -9.74 17.32
CA CYS A 131 -35.69 -9.86 15.92
C CYS A 131 -37.13 -10.38 15.75
N THR A 132 -37.92 -10.52 16.83
CA THR A 132 -39.34 -10.89 16.75
C THR A 132 -40.19 -9.76 16.20
N GLU A 133 -39.98 -8.54 16.68
CA GLU A 133 -40.66 -7.32 16.27
C GLU A 133 -39.95 -6.61 15.11
N ASP A 134 -40.73 -6.04 14.17
CA ASP A 134 -40.20 -5.44 12.94
C ASP A 134 -39.33 -4.20 13.22
N SER A 135 -39.71 -3.39 14.19
CA SER A 135 -39.01 -2.16 14.60
C SER A 135 -37.62 -2.46 15.19
N THR A 136 -37.51 -3.43 16.09
CA THR A 136 -36.22 -3.84 16.67
C THR A 136 -35.39 -4.64 15.66
N ARG A 137 -36.02 -5.44 14.80
CA ARG A 137 -35.32 -6.15 13.70
C ARG A 137 -34.63 -5.18 12.74
N SER A 138 -35.26 -4.03 12.44
CA SER A 138 -34.64 -2.96 11.65
C SER A 138 -33.42 -2.33 12.34
N LEU A 139 -33.47 -2.12 13.65
CA LEU A 139 -32.30 -1.63 14.42
C LEU A 139 -31.14 -2.62 14.39
N VAL A 140 -31.44 -3.92 14.54
CA VAL A 140 -30.44 -5.00 14.48
C VAL A 140 -29.83 -5.09 13.07
N SER A 141 -30.63 -5.04 12.00
CA SER A 141 -30.13 -5.14 10.62
C SER A 141 -29.24 -3.96 10.19
N ARG A 142 -29.38 -2.79 10.82
CA ARG A 142 -28.50 -1.64 10.56
C ARG A 142 -27.09 -1.79 11.16
N GLN A 143 -26.95 -2.59 12.22
CA GLN A 143 -25.66 -2.76 12.92
C GLN A 143 -24.98 -4.10 12.60
N VAL A 144 -25.72 -5.09 12.10
CA VAL A 144 -25.20 -6.43 11.78
C VAL A 144 -24.91 -6.55 10.29
N THR A 145 -23.68 -6.93 9.94
CA THR A 145 -23.30 -7.26 8.55
C THR A 145 -23.16 -8.76 8.36
N ALA A 146 -23.33 -9.25 7.12
CA ALA A 146 -23.09 -10.66 6.78
C ALA A 146 -21.64 -11.08 7.12
N GLN A 147 -20.67 -10.17 6.93
CA GLN A 147 -19.28 -10.41 7.27
C GLN A 147 -19.06 -10.53 8.78
N LEU A 148 -19.72 -9.72 9.62
CA LEU A 148 -19.63 -9.84 11.07
C LEU A 148 -20.11 -11.20 11.58
N LEU A 149 -21.23 -11.71 11.07
CA LEU A 149 -21.74 -13.04 11.44
C LEU A 149 -20.90 -14.19 10.84
N ASN A 150 -20.25 -13.95 9.70
CA ASN A 150 -19.29 -14.89 9.12
C ASN A 150 -17.93 -14.88 9.85
N ASP A 151 -17.51 -13.75 10.42
CA ASP A 151 -16.27 -13.60 11.20
C ASP A 151 -16.45 -14.13 12.63
N LEU A 152 -17.65 -13.99 13.21
CA LEU A 152 -18.10 -14.70 14.41
C LEU A 152 -18.01 -16.24 14.30
N ASN A 153 -17.93 -16.75 13.07
CA ASN A 153 -17.72 -18.17 12.79
C ASN A 153 -16.25 -18.63 12.83
N VAL A 154 -15.37 -17.91 13.54
CA VAL A 154 -14.16 -18.51 14.13
C VAL A 154 -14.49 -19.78 14.96
N SER A 155 -15.75 -19.97 15.34
CA SER A 155 -16.36 -21.19 15.88
C SER A 155 -16.20 -22.46 15.01
N PHE A 156 -15.91 -22.35 13.70
CA PHE A 156 -15.57 -23.52 12.89
C PHE A 156 -14.18 -24.10 13.18
N LYS A 157 -13.24 -23.30 13.71
CA LYS A 157 -11.96 -23.81 14.22
C LYS A 157 -12.12 -24.42 15.61
N ILE A 158 -13.05 -23.90 16.43
CA ILE A 158 -13.34 -24.44 17.78
C ILE A 158 -14.03 -25.81 17.70
N LEU A 159 -14.89 -26.04 16.69
CA LEU A 159 -15.47 -27.37 16.46
C LEU A 159 -14.41 -28.45 16.15
N ARG A 160 -13.27 -28.09 15.53
CA ARG A 160 -12.15 -29.02 15.29
C ARG A 160 -11.45 -29.46 16.58
N LEU A 161 -11.49 -28.65 17.64
CA LEU A 161 -10.85 -28.94 18.93
C LEU A 161 -11.73 -29.78 19.89
N CYS A 162 -13.04 -29.87 19.65
CA CYS A 162 -14.00 -30.41 20.62
C CYS A 162 -14.68 -31.71 20.14
N VAL A 163 -13.89 -32.70 19.73
CA VAL A 163 -14.41 -34.02 19.29
C VAL A 163 -14.84 -34.90 20.48
N SER A 164 -14.51 -34.56 21.74
CA SER A 164 -14.58 -35.52 22.84
C SER A 164 -15.37 -35.17 24.11
N CYS A 165 -15.93 -33.97 24.32
CA CYS A 165 -16.62 -33.67 25.59
C CYS A 165 -17.74 -32.60 25.46
N LEU A 166 -18.60 -32.52 26.49
CA LEU A 166 -19.69 -31.56 26.83
C LEU A 166 -19.69 -30.15 26.18
N PHE A 167 -18.53 -29.68 25.75
CA PHE A 167 -18.30 -28.42 25.04
C PHE A 167 -18.87 -28.42 23.60
N SER A 168 -18.98 -29.59 22.96
CA SER A 168 -19.57 -29.70 21.61
C SER A 168 -21.02 -29.24 21.57
N GLN A 169 -21.78 -29.41 22.65
CA GLN A 169 -23.19 -29.05 22.73
C GLN A 169 -23.40 -27.54 22.81
N VAL A 170 -22.56 -26.83 23.55
CA VAL A 170 -22.70 -25.37 23.73
C VAL A 170 -22.26 -24.62 22.47
N CYS A 171 -21.18 -25.08 21.83
CA CYS A 171 -20.73 -24.54 20.54
C CYS A 171 -21.74 -24.83 19.43
N ALA A 172 -22.34 -26.04 19.41
CA ALA A 172 -23.43 -26.37 18.49
C ALA A 172 -24.64 -25.44 18.69
N GLU A 173 -25.01 -25.17 19.94
CA GLU A 173 -26.14 -24.29 20.25
C GLU A 173 -25.89 -22.84 19.84
N ALA A 174 -24.70 -22.29 20.11
CA ALA A 174 -24.33 -20.95 19.69
C ALA A 174 -24.37 -20.79 18.15
N LEU A 175 -23.87 -21.80 17.43
CA LEU A 175 -23.86 -21.83 15.96
C LEU A 175 -25.29 -21.93 15.39
N LEU A 176 -26.14 -22.77 15.96
CA LEU A 176 -27.55 -22.83 15.55
C LEU A 176 -28.31 -21.54 15.86
N LYS A 177 -28.04 -20.89 17.01
CA LYS A 177 -28.64 -19.60 17.34
C LYS A 177 -28.15 -18.46 16.44
N THR A 178 -26.91 -18.55 15.95
CA THR A 178 -26.38 -17.64 14.93
C THR A 178 -27.12 -17.82 13.60
N LEU A 179 -27.32 -19.06 13.17
CA LEU A 179 -28.11 -19.37 11.97
C LEU A 179 -29.58 -18.96 12.10
N GLU A 180 -30.18 -19.11 13.29
CA GLU A 180 -31.53 -18.62 13.58
C GLU A 180 -31.61 -17.09 13.40
N LEU A 181 -30.63 -16.36 13.91
CA LEU A 181 -30.51 -14.91 13.74
C LEU A 181 -30.33 -14.52 12.26
N MET A 182 -29.44 -15.21 11.54
CA MET A 182 -29.24 -15.01 10.10
C MET A 182 -30.54 -15.26 9.32
N SER A 183 -31.30 -16.30 9.67
CA SER A 183 -32.59 -16.63 9.06
C SER A 183 -33.61 -15.51 9.23
N LYS A 184 -33.65 -14.87 10.41
CA LYS A 184 -34.51 -13.71 10.69
C LYS A 184 -34.06 -12.42 9.97
N LEU A 185 -32.76 -12.23 9.76
CA LEU A 185 -32.19 -11.02 9.15
C LEU A 185 -31.96 -11.10 7.64
N ARG A 186 -32.08 -12.30 7.03
CA ARG A 186 -31.66 -12.59 5.65
C ARG A 186 -32.23 -11.66 4.57
N GLN A 187 -33.43 -11.11 4.76
CA GLN A 187 -34.09 -10.22 3.81
C GLN A 187 -33.70 -8.74 3.97
N GLN A 188 -33.20 -8.36 5.16
CA GLN A 188 -32.89 -6.96 5.49
C GLN A 188 -31.40 -6.64 5.37
N VAL A 189 -30.53 -7.65 5.46
CA VAL A 189 -29.08 -7.48 5.39
C VAL A 189 -28.56 -8.00 4.05
N LYS A 190 -27.84 -7.14 3.31
CA LYS A 190 -27.23 -7.48 2.02
C LYS A 190 -26.28 -8.67 2.18
N ASP A 191 -26.31 -9.59 1.21
CA ASP A 191 -25.47 -10.80 1.14
C ASP A 191 -25.64 -11.78 2.32
N MET A 192 -26.64 -11.58 3.17
CA MET A 192 -26.95 -12.45 4.31
C MET A 192 -27.64 -13.73 3.87
N GLU A 193 -28.58 -13.65 2.91
CA GLU A 193 -29.29 -14.83 2.40
C GLU A 193 -28.35 -15.83 1.73
N THR A 194 -27.42 -15.34 0.90
CA THR A 194 -26.40 -16.17 0.25
C THR A 194 -25.43 -16.77 1.28
N SER A 195 -25.02 -16.00 2.29
CA SER A 195 -24.18 -16.48 3.40
C SER A 195 -24.89 -17.52 4.27
N PHE A 196 -26.18 -17.33 4.55
CA PHE A 196 -27.01 -18.25 5.32
C PHE A 196 -27.12 -19.62 4.63
N TYR A 197 -27.49 -19.66 3.34
CA TYR A 197 -27.59 -20.93 2.62
C TYR A 197 -26.23 -21.59 2.42
N ARG A 198 -25.15 -20.82 2.20
CA ARG A 198 -23.78 -21.36 2.14
C ARG A 198 -23.41 -22.08 3.44
N MET A 199 -23.78 -21.51 4.58
CA MET A 199 -23.50 -22.10 5.90
C MET A 199 -24.39 -23.31 6.20
N LEU A 200 -25.65 -23.28 5.76
CA LEU A 200 -26.57 -24.40 5.91
C LEU A 200 -26.22 -25.59 5.00
N GLN A 201 -25.49 -25.35 3.91
CA GLN A 201 -24.94 -26.37 3.01
C GLN A 201 -23.59 -26.95 3.49
N ASP A 202 -23.00 -26.39 4.54
CA ASP A 202 -21.72 -26.86 5.07
C ASP A 202 -21.90 -28.20 5.80
N GLN A 203 -21.14 -29.23 5.45
CA GLN A 203 -21.26 -30.56 6.09
C GLN A 203 -21.07 -30.52 7.61
N ARG A 204 -20.35 -29.53 8.13
CA ARG A 204 -20.09 -29.36 9.56
C ARG A 204 -21.35 -28.95 10.34
N ILE A 205 -22.43 -28.54 9.67
CA ILE A 205 -23.73 -28.24 10.29
C ILE A 205 -24.48 -29.50 10.74
N VAL A 206 -24.12 -30.66 10.19
CA VAL A 206 -24.80 -31.94 10.43
C VAL A 206 -24.75 -32.32 11.91
N THR A 207 -23.61 -32.16 12.58
CA THR A 207 -23.44 -32.51 14.00
C THR A 207 -24.21 -31.56 14.94
N PRO A 208 -24.15 -30.22 14.78
CA PRO A 208 -25.01 -29.32 15.54
C PRO A 208 -26.51 -29.61 15.35
N LEU A 209 -26.96 -29.80 14.11
CA LEU A 209 -28.37 -30.09 13.82
C LEU A 209 -28.81 -31.42 14.43
N SER A 210 -28.00 -32.49 14.32
CA SER A 210 -28.35 -33.77 14.92
C SER A 210 -28.42 -33.70 16.44
N LEU A 211 -27.53 -32.94 17.11
CA LEU A 211 -27.57 -32.71 18.55
C LEU A 211 -28.82 -31.93 18.99
N ALA A 212 -29.27 -30.97 18.19
CA ALA A 212 -30.46 -30.19 18.47
C ALA A 212 -31.75 -31.01 18.25
N LEU A 213 -31.85 -31.75 17.15
CA LEU A 213 -33.01 -32.59 16.80
C LEU A 213 -33.19 -33.80 17.74
N THR A 214 -32.11 -34.26 18.36
CA THR A 214 -32.13 -35.36 19.35
C THR A 214 -32.10 -34.87 20.80
N SER A 215 -32.29 -33.56 21.03
CA SER A 215 -32.29 -32.97 22.37
C SER A 215 -33.59 -33.23 23.12
N HIS A 216 -33.51 -33.32 24.46
CA HIS A 216 -34.71 -33.33 25.33
C HIS A 216 -35.31 -31.93 25.53
N HIS A 217 -34.60 -30.86 25.14
CA HIS A 217 -35.09 -29.50 25.26
C HIS A 217 -35.91 -29.09 24.03
N ARG A 218 -37.19 -28.76 24.24
CA ARG A 218 -38.13 -28.35 23.20
C ARG A 218 -37.60 -27.23 22.31
N GLU A 219 -37.03 -26.18 22.90
CA GLU A 219 -36.51 -25.02 22.18
C GLU A 219 -35.41 -25.38 21.18
N ARG A 220 -34.52 -26.31 21.57
CA ARG A 220 -33.42 -26.78 20.70
C ARG A 220 -33.95 -27.57 19.51
N VAL A 221 -34.91 -28.47 19.77
CA VAL A 221 -35.57 -29.24 18.71
C VAL A 221 -36.31 -28.31 17.74
N GLN A 222 -37.04 -27.33 18.26
CA GLN A 222 -37.75 -26.35 17.43
C GLN A 222 -36.80 -25.50 16.60
N THR A 223 -35.70 -25.01 17.18
CA THR A 223 -34.66 -24.27 16.46
C THR A 223 -34.08 -25.13 15.35
N GLY A 224 -33.69 -26.38 15.65
CA GLY A 224 -33.15 -27.33 14.68
C GLY A 224 -34.13 -27.66 13.54
N LEU A 225 -35.40 -27.92 13.86
CA LEU A 225 -36.44 -28.18 12.85
C LEU A 225 -36.72 -26.95 11.98
N SER A 226 -36.77 -25.76 12.57
CA SER A 226 -37.03 -24.52 11.83
C SER A 226 -35.94 -24.21 10.79
N LEU A 227 -34.69 -24.55 11.11
CA LEU A 227 -33.55 -24.41 10.21
C LEU A 227 -33.51 -25.54 9.17
N PHE A 228 -33.80 -26.78 9.58
CA PHE A 228 -33.82 -27.94 8.70
C PHE A 228 -34.92 -27.89 7.63
N LEU A 229 -36.11 -27.40 7.99
CA LEU A 229 -37.26 -27.30 7.09
C LEU A 229 -37.18 -26.10 6.15
N LYS A 230 -36.13 -25.28 6.22
CA LYS A 230 -35.97 -24.15 5.31
C LYS A 230 -35.68 -24.69 3.89
N PRO A 231 -36.35 -24.19 2.84
CA PRO A 231 -36.11 -24.69 1.49
C PRO A 231 -34.67 -24.38 1.04
N LEU A 232 -33.84 -25.42 0.89
CA LEU A 232 -32.51 -25.30 0.30
C LEU A 232 -32.56 -25.54 -1.21
N PRO A 233 -31.90 -24.70 -2.04
CA PRO A 233 -31.85 -24.86 -3.50
C PRO A 233 -31.08 -26.10 -4.00
N SER A 234 -30.25 -26.71 -3.16
CA SER A 234 -29.44 -27.89 -3.51
C SER A 234 -29.26 -28.76 -2.26
N GLN A 235 -29.87 -29.95 -2.24
CA GLN A 235 -29.83 -30.83 -1.08
C GLN A 235 -28.41 -31.34 -0.82
N THR A 236 -27.80 -30.89 0.26
CA THR A 236 -26.86 -31.71 1.03
C THR A 236 -27.60 -32.98 1.47
N SER A 237 -27.05 -34.14 1.16
CA SER A 237 -27.68 -35.45 1.38
C SER A 237 -28.32 -35.57 2.78
N PRO A 238 -29.66 -35.74 2.89
CA PRO A 238 -30.35 -35.95 4.16
C PRO A 238 -29.91 -37.24 4.88
N ARG A 239 -29.12 -38.08 4.21
CA ARG A 239 -28.60 -39.37 4.71
C ARG A 239 -27.59 -39.20 5.84
N CYS A 240 -26.65 -38.25 5.74
CA CYS A 240 -25.61 -38.04 6.76
C CYS A 240 -26.19 -37.53 8.09
N LEU A 241 -27.28 -36.74 8.03
CA LEU A 241 -27.99 -36.27 9.21
C LEU A 241 -28.73 -37.42 9.91
N GLY A 242 -29.36 -38.32 9.15
CA GLY A 242 -30.02 -39.50 9.70
C GLY A 242 -29.07 -40.42 10.48
N GLU A 243 -27.87 -40.67 9.94
CA GLU A 243 -26.83 -41.45 10.62
C GLU A 243 -26.36 -40.77 11.92
N SER A 244 -26.13 -39.45 11.89
CA SER A 244 -25.73 -38.69 13.07
C SER A 244 -26.84 -38.62 14.15
N MET A 245 -28.10 -38.52 13.74
CA MET A 245 -29.24 -38.58 14.67
C MET A 245 -29.40 -39.96 15.31
N ALA A 246 -29.26 -41.04 14.53
CA ALA A 246 -29.30 -42.40 15.04
C ALA A 246 -28.18 -42.64 16.07
N ALA A 247 -26.95 -42.19 15.77
CA ALA A 247 -25.82 -42.28 16.68
C ALA A 247 -26.05 -41.50 17.98
N ASN A 248 -26.54 -40.26 17.91
CA ASN A 248 -26.84 -39.45 19.09
C ASN A 248 -27.97 -40.04 19.95
N ASN A 249 -29.02 -40.56 19.32
CA ASN A 249 -30.12 -41.23 20.04
C ASN A 249 -29.63 -42.51 20.72
N ALA A 250 -28.81 -43.32 20.05
CA ALA A 250 -28.22 -44.53 20.64
C ALA A 250 -27.29 -44.19 21.82
N TYR A 251 -26.49 -43.12 21.71
CA TYR A 251 -25.65 -42.64 22.80
C TYR A 251 -26.49 -42.22 24.01
N ARG A 252 -27.53 -41.39 23.80
CA ARG A 252 -28.43 -40.94 24.88
C ARG A 252 -29.22 -42.09 25.50
N GLN A 253 -29.65 -43.06 24.70
CA GLN A 253 -30.34 -44.23 25.21
C GLN A 253 -29.43 -45.07 26.12
N ARG A 254 -28.16 -45.26 25.76
CA ARG A 254 -27.16 -45.89 26.63
C ARG A 254 -26.90 -45.09 27.91
N GLU A 255 -26.85 -43.76 27.82
CA GLU A 255 -26.68 -42.88 28.99
C GLU A 255 -27.87 -42.99 29.95
N ALA A 256 -29.10 -43.02 29.42
CA ALA A 256 -30.32 -43.23 30.19
C ALA A 256 -30.34 -44.63 30.84
N GLU A 257 -29.98 -45.69 30.12
CA GLU A 257 -29.89 -47.06 30.65
C GLU A 257 -28.85 -47.19 31.78
N LEU A 258 -27.70 -46.51 31.67
CA LEU A 258 -26.67 -46.47 32.71
C LEU A 258 -27.11 -45.68 33.95
N SER A 259 -27.94 -44.65 33.78
CA SER A 259 -28.52 -43.88 34.90
C SER A 259 -29.57 -44.68 35.67
N VAL A 260 -30.37 -45.51 34.99
CA VAL A 260 -31.40 -46.37 35.59
C VAL A 260 -30.79 -47.60 36.29
N LYS A 261 -29.71 -48.18 35.75
CA LYS A 261 -29.01 -49.33 36.35
C LYS A 261 -28.28 -49.03 37.67
N ARG A 262 -28.13 -47.76 38.09
CA ARG A 262 -27.63 -47.42 39.43
C ARG A 262 -28.70 -47.49 40.52
N VAL A 263 -29.99 -47.64 40.18
CA VAL A 263 -31.10 -47.58 41.16
C VAL A 263 -31.80 -48.94 41.34
N ALA A 264 -31.68 -49.88 40.41
CA ALA A 264 -32.39 -51.16 40.48
C ALA A 264 -31.46 -52.34 40.78
N VAL A 265 -31.07 -52.52 42.04
CA VAL A 265 -30.66 -53.83 42.59
C VAL A 265 -31.33 -53.99 43.95
N GLN A 266 -32.60 -54.41 43.95
CA GLN A 266 -33.14 -55.39 44.90
C GLN A 266 -34.60 -55.69 44.50
N GLU A 267 -34.84 -56.77 43.75
CA GLU A 267 -36.14 -57.44 43.83
C GLU A 267 -35.95 -58.95 43.93
N VAL A 268 -36.54 -59.48 45.00
CA VAL A 268 -36.60 -60.87 45.44
C VAL A 268 -37.75 -61.56 44.70
N PRO A 269 -37.67 -62.87 44.35
CA PRO A 269 -38.79 -63.58 43.72
C PRO A 269 -39.83 -64.09 44.75
N PRO A 270 -41.12 -64.21 44.39
CA PRO A 270 -42.18 -64.59 45.33
C PRO A 270 -42.30 -66.11 45.51
N PRO A 271 -42.74 -66.60 46.69
CA PRO A 271 -42.99 -68.02 46.91
C PRO A 271 -44.40 -68.42 46.45
N ARG A 272 -44.47 -69.66 45.95
CA ARG A 272 -45.68 -70.35 45.47
C ARG A 272 -46.58 -70.76 46.63
N SER A 273 -47.87 -70.49 46.50
CA SER A 273 -48.95 -70.94 47.39
C SER A 273 -49.42 -72.35 47.03
N ASN A 274 -49.22 -73.31 47.96
CA ASN A 274 -49.88 -74.60 47.97
C ASN A 274 -50.84 -74.64 49.16
N THR A 275 -52.11 -74.96 48.93
CA THR A 275 -53.07 -75.30 50.00
C THR A 275 -53.79 -76.57 49.58
N SER A 276 -53.62 -77.64 50.35
CA SER A 276 -54.33 -78.90 50.15
C SER A 276 -54.70 -79.50 51.50
N VAL A 277 -55.89 -80.12 51.49
CA VAL A 277 -56.42 -81.14 52.41
C VAL A 277 -57.16 -80.62 53.64
N LEU A 278 -58.49 -80.70 53.54
CA LEU A 278 -59.44 -80.75 54.65
C LEU A 278 -59.59 -82.22 55.08
N ASP A 279 -59.30 -82.48 56.35
CA ASP A 279 -59.69 -83.67 57.11
C ASP A 279 -60.90 -83.32 57.99
N CYS A 280 -61.86 -84.25 58.12
CA CYS A 280 -62.82 -84.46 59.21
C CYS A 280 -63.95 -85.36 58.66
N SER A 281 -64.49 -86.40 59.31
CA SER A 281 -64.22 -87.06 60.58
C SER A 281 -65.22 -88.22 60.66
N SER A 282 -64.75 -89.45 60.88
CA SER A 282 -65.58 -90.63 61.18
C SER A 282 -66.13 -90.56 62.60
N GLY A 283 -67.43 -90.83 62.78
CA GLY A 283 -68.06 -90.82 64.09
C GLY A 283 -69.33 -91.65 64.18
N SER A 284 -69.26 -92.66 65.05
CA SER A 284 -70.36 -93.23 65.85
C SER A 284 -71.14 -94.42 65.29
N SER A 285 -70.52 -95.58 65.45
CA SER A 285 -71.10 -96.93 65.54
C SER A 285 -71.92 -97.11 66.83
N ARG A 286 -73.14 -96.56 66.90
CA ARG A 286 -74.04 -96.82 68.04
C ARG A 286 -75.55 -96.78 67.76
N SER A 287 -75.99 -97.05 66.53
CA SER A 287 -77.42 -97.09 66.20
C SER A 287 -77.94 -98.44 65.68
N VAL A 288 -77.10 -99.48 65.61
CA VAL A 288 -77.52 -100.80 65.08
C VAL A 288 -78.38 -101.56 66.10
N HIS A 289 -78.15 -101.40 67.41
CA HIS A 289 -78.88 -102.16 68.43
C HIS A 289 -80.31 -101.64 68.71
N CYS A 290 -80.59 -100.37 68.40
CA CYS A 290 -81.90 -99.74 68.54
C CYS A 290 -82.77 -99.92 67.28
N LEU A 291 -82.16 -100.33 66.16
CA LEU A 291 -82.86 -100.64 64.91
C LEU A 291 -83.43 -102.07 64.92
N VAL A 292 -82.73 -103.02 65.55
CA VAL A 292 -83.16 -104.42 65.64
C VAL A 292 -84.47 -104.56 66.44
N GLU A 293 -84.63 -103.84 67.55
CA GLU A 293 -85.88 -103.85 68.34
C GLU A 293 -87.08 -103.22 67.61
N LYS A 294 -86.84 -102.31 66.65
CA LYS A 294 -87.92 -101.68 65.86
C LYS A 294 -88.34 -102.51 64.64
N ILE A 295 -87.45 -103.36 64.12
CA ILE A 295 -87.77 -104.29 63.02
C ILE A 295 -88.53 -105.50 63.56
N GLN A 296 -88.17 -106.00 64.75
CA GLN A 296 -88.83 -107.17 65.36
C GLN A 296 -90.31 -106.90 65.70
N ASN A 297 -90.66 -105.66 66.10
CA ASN A 297 -92.02 -105.28 66.49
C ASN A 297 -92.86 -104.68 65.34
N GLY A 298 -92.27 -104.44 64.17
CA GLY A 298 -92.94 -103.82 63.02
C GLY A 298 -93.45 -104.79 61.94
N LEU A 299 -93.18 -106.10 62.09
CA LEU A 299 -93.36 -107.08 61.01
C LEU A 299 -94.72 -107.80 60.99
N GLU A 300 -95.53 -107.70 62.04
CA GLU A 300 -96.74 -108.55 62.16
C GLU A 300 -98.08 -107.88 61.74
N LEU A 301 -98.09 -106.63 61.25
CA LEU A 301 -99.35 -105.89 61.06
C LEU A 301 -99.64 -105.32 59.67
N GLN A 302 -98.90 -105.67 58.62
CA GLN A 302 -99.15 -105.02 57.32
C GLN A 302 -98.59 -105.82 56.12
N GLU A 303 -99.02 -107.06 55.93
CA GLU A 303 -98.53 -107.93 54.84
C GLU A 303 -99.51 -108.06 53.64
N GLN A 304 -100.60 -107.29 53.59
CA GLN A 304 -101.57 -107.38 52.47
C GLN A 304 -101.87 -106.08 51.70
N VAL A 305 -101.18 -104.96 51.99
CA VAL A 305 -101.33 -103.67 51.26
C VAL A 305 -99.96 -103.06 50.84
N LYS A 306 -98.84 -103.77 51.05
CA LYS A 306 -97.48 -103.19 50.91
C LYS A 306 -96.78 -103.37 49.57
N ASP A 307 -97.11 -104.38 48.76
CA ASP A 307 -96.31 -104.69 47.56
C ASP A 307 -96.44 -103.65 46.43
N SER A 308 -97.58 -102.96 46.30
CA SER A 308 -97.75 -101.90 45.31
C SER A 308 -96.95 -100.64 45.68
N HIS A 309 -97.00 -100.21 46.95
CA HIS A 309 -96.26 -99.04 47.43
C HIS A 309 -94.74 -99.28 47.45
N VAL A 310 -94.30 -100.52 47.72
CA VAL A 310 -92.88 -100.90 47.63
C VAL A 310 -92.42 -100.89 46.17
N SER A 311 -93.24 -101.34 45.22
CA SER A 311 -92.92 -101.29 43.78
C SER A 311 -92.81 -99.86 43.24
N GLU A 312 -93.73 -98.97 43.62
CA GLU A 312 -93.66 -97.54 43.24
C GLU A 312 -92.39 -96.86 43.78
N ILE A 313 -91.97 -97.21 45.00
CA ILE A 313 -90.70 -96.72 45.56
C ILE A 313 -89.51 -97.23 44.73
N ILE A 314 -89.50 -98.52 44.37
CA ILE A 314 -88.44 -99.12 43.55
C ILE A 314 -88.36 -98.42 42.19
N ASP A 315 -89.49 -98.20 41.50
CA ASP A 315 -89.54 -97.50 40.22
C ASP A 315 -88.96 -96.07 40.31
N VAL A 316 -89.29 -95.34 41.39
CA VAL A 316 -88.72 -94.00 41.63
C VAL A 316 -87.21 -94.06 41.85
N TYR A 317 -86.69 -95.07 42.55
CA TYR A 317 -85.25 -95.24 42.73
C TYR A 317 -84.56 -95.68 41.43
N GLU A 318 -85.16 -96.55 40.63
CA GLU A 318 -84.64 -96.97 39.33
C GLU A 318 -84.62 -95.80 38.33
N GLN A 319 -85.66 -94.97 38.32
CA GLN A 319 -85.69 -93.73 37.54
C GLN A 319 -84.61 -92.74 38.02
N LYS A 320 -84.37 -92.62 39.33
CA LYS A 320 -83.28 -91.78 39.85
C LYS A 320 -81.91 -92.35 39.50
N LEU A 321 -81.71 -93.66 39.58
CA LEU A 321 -80.47 -94.34 39.22
C LEU A 321 -80.16 -94.18 37.73
N SER A 322 -81.14 -94.35 36.85
CA SER A 322 -80.99 -94.11 35.41
C SER A 322 -80.75 -92.62 35.09
N ALA A 323 -81.41 -91.70 35.82
CA ALA A 323 -81.13 -90.27 35.72
C ALA A 323 -79.71 -89.91 36.23
N PHE A 324 -79.17 -90.63 37.22
CA PHE A 324 -77.79 -90.46 37.67
C PHE A 324 -76.79 -91.05 36.67
N ALA A 325 -77.04 -92.24 36.13
CA ALA A 325 -76.20 -92.87 35.12
C ALA A 325 -76.11 -92.02 33.84
N SER A 326 -77.22 -91.43 33.39
CA SER A 326 -77.20 -90.51 32.24
C SER A 326 -76.45 -89.20 32.54
N LYS A 327 -76.54 -88.67 33.76
CA LYS A 327 -75.73 -87.51 34.19
C LYS A 327 -74.25 -87.85 34.29
N GLU A 328 -73.91 -89.03 34.79
CA GLU A 328 -72.53 -89.52 34.87
C GLU A 328 -71.92 -89.69 33.47
N SER A 329 -72.64 -90.32 32.54
CA SER A 329 -72.22 -90.40 31.13
C SER A 329 -71.99 -89.03 30.52
N ARG A 330 -72.91 -88.08 30.73
CA ARG A 330 -72.74 -86.70 30.23
C ARG A 330 -71.55 -85.98 30.86
N LEU A 331 -71.28 -86.22 32.15
CA LEU A 331 -70.10 -85.67 32.83
C LEU A 331 -68.81 -86.28 32.28
N GLN A 332 -68.80 -87.58 31.98
CA GLN A 332 -67.69 -88.26 31.32
C GLN A 332 -67.38 -87.64 29.95
N ASP A 333 -68.40 -87.45 29.11
CA ASP A 333 -68.26 -86.80 27.79
C ASP A 333 -67.69 -85.38 27.91
N LEU A 334 -68.15 -84.62 28.91
CA LEU A 334 -67.67 -83.26 29.16
C LEU A 334 -66.21 -83.26 29.64
N LEU A 335 -65.81 -84.24 30.45
CA LEU A 335 -64.43 -84.40 30.90
C LEU A 335 -63.52 -84.78 29.73
N GLU A 336 -63.94 -85.68 28.85
CA GLU A 336 -63.21 -86.06 27.64
C GLU A 336 -63.05 -84.87 26.67
N ALA A 337 -64.14 -84.13 26.41
CA ALA A 337 -64.10 -82.92 25.58
C ALA A 337 -63.15 -81.85 26.16
N LYS A 338 -63.15 -81.67 27.49
CA LYS A 338 -62.22 -80.76 28.18
C LYS A 338 -60.77 -81.23 28.05
N ALA A 339 -60.50 -82.53 28.21
CA ALA A 339 -59.17 -83.08 28.05
C ALA A 339 -58.63 -82.89 26.61
N LEU A 340 -59.48 -83.12 25.60
CA LEU A 340 -59.12 -82.87 24.21
C LEU A 340 -58.85 -81.38 23.93
N ALA A 341 -59.73 -80.49 24.40
CA ALA A 341 -59.54 -79.04 24.25
C ALA A 341 -58.24 -78.55 24.92
N LEU A 342 -57.92 -79.06 26.11
CA LEU A 342 -56.65 -78.77 26.79
C LEU A 342 -55.44 -79.25 25.97
N SER A 343 -55.48 -80.48 25.43
CA SER A 343 -54.39 -81.00 24.60
C SER A 343 -54.17 -80.18 23.32
N GLN A 344 -55.24 -79.67 22.71
CA GLN A 344 -55.17 -78.80 21.54
C GLN A 344 -54.59 -77.42 21.89
N ALA A 345 -55.00 -76.86 23.04
CA ALA A 345 -54.44 -75.62 23.55
C ALA A 345 -52.93 -75.75 23.82
N ASP A 346 -52.51 -76.83 24.47
CA ASP A 346 -51.08 -77.09 24.74
C ASP A 346 -50.26 -77.22 23.46
N ARG A 347 -50.79 -77.89 22.43
CA ARG A 347 -50.16 -77.97 21.11
C ARG A 347 -49.98 -76.59 20.48
N LEU A 348 -51.01 -75.74 20.51
CA LEU A 348 -50.93 -74.37 19.96
C LEU A 348 -49.94 -73.52 20.74
N ILE A 349 -49.90 -73.63 22.08
CA ILE A 349 -48.93 -72.94 22.93
C ILE A 349 -47.50 -73.37 22.59
N ALA A 350 -47.27 -74.68 22.39
CA ALA A 350 -45.96 -75.19 22.00
C ALA A 350 -45.51 -74.67 20.63
N GLN A 351 -46.40 -74.66 19.64
CA GLN A 351 -46.13 -74.11 18.31
C GLN A 351 -45.79 -72.62 18.35
N TYR A 352 -46.57 -71.83 19.09
CA TYR A 352 -46.31 -70.40 19.25
C TYR A 352 -44.98 -70.12 19.95
N ARG A 353 -44.64 -70.89 21.00
CA ARG A 353 -43.35 -70.78 21.69
C ARG A 353 -42.18 -71.10 20.76
N PHE A 354 -42.29 -72.13 19.93
CA PHE A 354 -41.27 -72.49 18.95
C PHE A 354 -41.09 -71.38 17.90
N GLN A 355 -42.17 -70.90 17.30
CA GLN A 355 -42.13 -69.80 16.32
C GLN A 355 -41.51 -68.54 16.91
N ARG A 356 -41.86 -68.20 18.14
CA ARG A 356 -41.25 -67.09 18.87
C ARG A 356 -39.75 -67.28 19.07
N ALA A 357 -39.33 -68.45 19.52
CA ALA A 357 -37.90 -68.74 19.71
C ALA A 357 -37.10 -68.66 18.39
N GLN A 358 -37.69 -69.13 17.29
CA GLN A 358 -37.09 -69.02 15.95
C GLN A 358 -36.98 -67.55 15.50
N ALA A 359 -38.06 -66.77 15.59
CA ALA A 359 -38.05 -65.36 15.24
C ALA A 359 -37.02 -64.57 16.08
N GLU A 360 -36.91 -64.88 17.38
CA GLU A 360 -35.88 -64.29 18.24
C GLU A 360 -34.46 -64.70 17.83
N ALA A 361 -34.23 -65.93 17.38
CA ALA A 361 -32.92 -66.38 16.88
C ALA A 361 -32.54 -65.68 15.57
N GLU A 362 -33.49 -65.54 14.64
CA GLU A 362 -33.31 -64.81 13.38
C GLU A 362 -33.04 -63.33 13.63
N ALA A 363 -33.78 -62.69 14.54
CA ALA A 363 -33.53 -61.30 14.95
C ALA A 363 -32.12 -61.12 15.54
N ARG A 364 -31.66 -62.06 16.37
CA ARG A 364 -30.27 -62.04 16.90
C ARG A 364 -29.24 -62.18 15.78
N LYS A 365 -29.47 -63.07 14.79
CA LYS A 365 -28.58 -63.25 13.63
C LYS A 365 -28.50 -62.00 12.77
N LEU A 366 -29.65 -61.41 12.43
CA LEU A 366 -29.72 -60.16 11.66
C LEU A 366 -29.05 -59.00 12.41
N GLY A 367 -29.25 -58.92 13.73
CA GLY A 367 -28.58 -57.94 14.58
C GLY A 367 -27.06 -58.11 14.59
N GLY A 368 -26.55 -59.34 14.53
CA GLY A 368 -25.12 -59.63 14.37
C GLY A 368 -24.57 -59.14 13.02
N LEU A 369 -25.24 -59.50 11.92
CA LEU A 369 -24.84 -59.08 10.57
C LEU A 369 -24.86 -57.55 10.40
N LEU A 370 -25.84 -56.88 11.01
CA LEU A 370 -25.94 -55.42 10.98
C LEU A 370 -24.76 -54.78 11.72
N LYS A 371 -24.39 -55.29 12.91
CA LYS A 371 -23.21 -54.81 13.64
C LYS A 371 -21.92 -55.01 12.86
N ASP A 372 -21.75 -56.15 12.19
CA ASP A 372 -20.56 -56.41 11.37
C ASP A 372 -20.51 -55.49 10.15
N ALA A 373 -21.67 -55.21 9.53
CA ALA A 373 -21.76 -54.26 8.43
C ALA A 373 -21.46 -52.81 8.89
N GLU A 374 -21.95 -52.41 10.07
CA GLU A 374 -21.65 -51.12 10.68
C GLU A 374 -20.15 -50.96 10.95
N ARG A 375 -19.50 -51.98 11.52
CA ARG A 375 -18.04 -51.97 11.75
C ARG A 375 -17.25 -51.84 10.45
N ARG A 376 -17.58 -52.64 9.43
CA ARG A 376 -16.92 -52.52 8.11
C ARG A 376 -17.11 -51.15 7.49
N ARG A 377 -18.28 -50.52 7.67
CA ARG A 377 -18.54 -49.16 7.22
C ARG A 377 -17.65 -48.16 7.95
N GLU A 378 -17.48 -48.31 9.27
CA GLU A 378 -16.60 -47.47 10.09
C GLU A 378 -15.12 -47.62 9.67
N ASP A 379 -14.66 -48.85 9.43
CA ASP A 379 -13.30 -49.14 8.97
C ASP A 379 -13.05 -48.47 7.60
N LEU A 380 -13.93 -48.68 6.62
CA LEU A 380 -13.84 -48.06 5.30
C LEU A 380 -13.93 -46.53 5.36
N GLN A 381 -14.75 -45.98 6.26
CA GLN A 381 -14.84 -44.54 6.48
C GLN A 381 -13.52 -43.97 7.04
N SER A 382 -12.85 -44.71 7.93
CA SER A 382 -11.55 -44.34 8.46
C SER A 382 -10.45 -44.40 7.40
N GLU A 383 -10.44 -45.45 6.57
CA GLU A 383 -9.50 -45.59 5.44
C GLU A 383 -9.70 -44.47 4.42
N LEU A 384 -10.94 -44.17 4.05
CA LEU A 384 -11.26 -43.07 3.15
C LEU A 384 -10.81 -41.71 3.73
N SER A 385 -11.05 -41.48 5.02
CA SER A 385 -10.58 -40.25 5.68
C SER A 385 -9.06 -40.14 5.66
N ASN A 386 -8.34 -41.24 5.87
CA ASN A 386 -6.87 -41.26 5.79
C ASN A 386 -6.37 -40.98 4.38
N GLN A 387 -6.99 -41.59 3.36
CA GLN A 387 -6.65 -41.32 1.95
C GLN A 387 -6.91 -39.85 1.58
N VAL A 388 -8.02 -39.26 2.04
CA VAL A 388 -8.29 -37.83 1.80
C VAL A 388 -7.20 -36.95 2.42
N LEU A 389 -6.78 -37.24 3.66
CA LEU A 389 -5.69 -36.50 4.31
C LEU A 389 -4.36 -36.66 3.58
N GLU A 390 -4.07 -37.84 3.02
CA GLU A 390 -2.87 -38.09 2.23
C GLU A 390 -2.89 -37.36 0.89
N VAL A 391 -4.07 -37.28 0.25
CA VAL A 391 -4.29 -36.47 -0.96
C VAL A 391 -4.12 -34.97 -0.66
N GLU A 392 -4.64 -34.48 0.46
CA GLU A 392 -4.46 -33.08 0.89
C GLU A 392 -2.98 -32.76 1.16
N ARG A 393 -2.23 -33.66 1.81
CA ARG A 393 -0.78 -33.50 2.04
C ARG A 393 0.01 -33.49 0.73
N SER A 394 -0.21 -34.48 -0.13
CA SER A 394 0.49 -34.54 -1.42
C SER A 394 0.16 -33.35 -2.33
N LYS A 395 -1.07 -32.82 -2.25
CA LYS A 395 -1.44 -31.58 -2.93
C LYS A 395 -0.67 -30.37 -2.39
N ALA A 396 -0.54 -30.25 -1.07
CA ALA A 396 0.26 -29.19 -0.45
C ALA A 396 1.74 -29.28 -0.87
N ASP A 397 2.32 -30.48 -0.84
CA ASP A 397 3.70 -30.72 -1.29
C ASP A 397 3.88 -30.35 -2.77
N MET A 398 2.91 -30.70 -3.62
CA MET A 398 2.92 -30.33 -5.04
C MET A 398 2.84 -28.81 -5.24
N GLU A 399 1.99 -28.11 -4.47
CA GLU A 399 1.90 -26.65 -4.50
C GLU A 399 3.21 -25.99 -4.05
N GLU A 400 3.87 -26.49 -3.00
CA GLU A 400 5.18 -26.02 -2.56
C GLU A 400 6.27 -26.22 -3.63
N LEU A 401 6.29 -27.39 -4.28
CA LEU A 401 7.21 -27.68 -5.38
C LEU A 401 6.97 -26.76 -6.58
N LEU A 402 5.72 -26.47 -6.94
CA LEU A 402 5.38 -25.53 -8.00
C LEU A 402 5.85 -24.11 -7.65
N GLN A 403 5.67 -23.66 -6.41
CA GLN A 403 6.19 -22.36 -5.94
C GLN A 403 7.72 -22.30 -5.95
N HIS A 404 8.39 -23.40 -5.60
CA HIS A 404 9.85 -23.50 -5.68
C HIS A 404 10.33 -23.47 -7.14
N ASN A 405 9.66 -24.19 -8.04
CA ASN A 405 9.97 -24.18 -9.47
C ASN A 405 9.80 -22.77 -10.07
N ALA A 406 8.72 -22.07 -9.72
CA ALA A 406 8.49 -20.69 -10.14
C ALA A 406 9.56 -19.71 -9.60
N ARG A 407 10.11 -19.95 -8.40
CA ARG A 407 11.26 -19.21 -7.87
C ARG A 407 12.51 -19.46 -8.70
N LEU A 408 12.87 -20.73 -8.92
CA LEU A 408 14.02 -21.11 -9.74
C LEU A 408 13.94 -20.55 -11.17
N GLN A 409 12.75 -20.55 -11.76
CA GLN A 409 12.53 -20.00 -13.10
C GLN A 409 12.83 -18.50 -13.15
N ARG A 410 12.35 -17.73 -12.15
CA ARG A 410 12.69 -16.30 -12.02
C ARG A 410 14.18 -16.08 -11.81
N ASP A 411 14.82 -16.85 -10.94
CA ASP A 411 16.27 -16.74 -10.69
C ASP A 411 17.09 -17.03 -11.96
N SER A 412 16.63 -17.99 -12.77
CA SER A 412 17.21 -18.33 -14.07
C SER A 412 17.05 -17.19 -15.09
N GLU A 413 15.86 -16.59 -15.16
CA GLU A 413 15.58 -15.43 -16.01
C GLU A 413 16.43 -14.21 -15.61
N GLU A 414 16.56 -13.96 -14.31
CA GLU A 414 17.44 -12.92 -13.76
C GLU A 414 18.91 -13.18 -14.11
N HIS A 415 19.39 -14.42 -13.97
CA HIS A 415 20.74 -14.80 -14.39
C HIS A 415 20.96 -14.60 -15.89
N GLN A 416 19.96 -14.91 -16.72
CA GLN A 416 20.04 -14.71 -18.17
C GLN A 416 20.07 -13.21 -18.51
N ALA A 417 19.26 -12.39 -17.84
CA ALA A 417 19.26 -10.94 -17.99
C ALA A 417 20.60 -10.33 -17.55
N LEU A 418 21.13 -10.76 -16.41
CA LEU A 418 22.42 -10.32 -15.89
C LEU A 418 23.57 -10.70 -16.83
N LYS A 419 23.56 -11.93 -17.36
CA LYS A 419 24.53 -12.37 -18.38
C LYS A 419 24.45 -11.51 -19.63
N GLY A 420 23.24 -11.14 -20.05
CA GLY A 420 23.02 -10.20 -21.16
C GLY A 420 23.63 -8.83 -20.89
N ALA A 421 23.37 -8.25 -19.70
CA ALA A 421 23.92 -6.97 -19.29
C ALA A 421 25.45 -6.99 -19.17
N TYR A 422 26.01 -8.06 -18.61
CA TYR A 422 27.46 -8.28 -18.54
C TYR A 422 28.10 -8.31 -19.93
N ASN A 423 27.53 -9.07 -20.86
CA ASN A 423 28.03 -9.15 -22.24
C ASN A 423 27.97 -7.78 -22.94
N ALA A 424 26.89 -7.01 -22.75
CA ALA A 424 26.79 -5.66 -23.30
C ALA A 424 27.85 -4.72 -22.72
N LEU A 425 28.12 -4.79 -21.41
CA LEU A 425 29.17 -4.02 -20.77
C LEU A 425 30.56 -4.42 -21.28
N LEU A 426 30.81 -5.73 -21.45
CA LEU A 426 32.05 -6.26 -21.99
C LEU A 426 32.30 -5.78 -23.43
N SER A 427 31.27 -5.78 -24.28
CA SER A 427 31.38 -5.22 -25.64
C SER A 427 31.71 -3.73 -25.63
N ARG A 428 31.09 -2.95 -24.74
CA ARG A 428 31.41 -1.51 -24.56
C ARG A 428 32.83 -1.29 -24.06
N PHE A 429 33.30 -2.14 -23.15
CA PHE A 429 34.66 -2.09 -22.65
C PHE A 429 35.67 -2.37 -23.78
N ASN A 430 35.46 -3.44 -24.54
CA ASN A 430 36.31 -3.79 -25.67
C ASN A 430 36.36 -2.67 -26.73
N GLU A 431 35.21 -2.04 -27.00
CA GLU A 431 35.13 -0.90 -27.92
C GLU A 431 35.87 0.34 -27.38
N SER A 432 35.75 0.62 -26.09
CA SER A 432 36.48 1.71 -25.43
C SER A 432 37.99 1.45 -25.43
N GLU A 433 38.41 0.19 -25.23
CA GLU A 433 39.82 -0.22 -25.31
C GLU A 433 40.35 -0.05 -26.75
N ARG A 434 39.56 -0.40 -27.77
CA ARG A 434 39.90 -0.17 -29.17
C ARG A 434 40.09 1.32 -29.46
N LEU A 435 39.14 2.16 -29.06
CA LEU A 435 39.23 3.61 -29.21
C LEU A 435 40.43 4.21 -28.47
N LEU A 436 40.76 3.70 -27.28
CA LEU A 436 41.93 4.14 -26.53
C LEU A 436 43.23 3.81 -27.26
N LYS A 437 43.33 2.62 -27.86
CA LYS A 437 44.48 2.24 -28.71
C LYS A 437 44.59 3.15 -29.94
N GLU A 438 43.48 3.48 -30.59
CA GLU A 438 43.44 4.42 -31.73
C GLU A 438 43.85 5.84 -31.32
N LEU A 439 43.40 6.30 -30.14
CA LEU A 439 43.80 7.60 -29.61
C LEU A 439 45.31 7.62 -29.29
N GLN A 440 45.85 6.52 -28.75
CA GLN A 440 47.27 6.39 -28.44
C GLN A 440 48.12 6.41 -29.72
N THR A 441 47.70 5.74 -30.79
CA THR A 441 48.41 5.81 -32.08
C THR A 441 48.34 7.21 -32.69
N ALA A 442 47.19 7.88 -32.61
CA ALA A 442 47.04 9.27 -33.03
C ALA A 442 47.95 10.23 -32.23
N HIS A 443 48.02 10.06 -30.90
CA HIS A 443 48.92 10.83 -30.03
C HIS A 443 50.39 10.63 -30.42
N ILE A 444 50.82 9.39 -30.66
CA ILE A 444 52.18 9.09 -31.11
C ILE A 444 52.46 9.78 -32.45
N SER A 445 51.51 9.74 -33.39
CA SER A 445 51.63 10.42 -34.69
C SER A 445 51.74 11.95 -34.56
N LEU A 446 50.86 12.56 -33.77
CA LEU A 446 50.89 14.00 -33.46
C LEU A 446 52.17 14.42 -32.76
N THR A 447 52.68 13.62 -31.83
CA THR A 447 53.96 13.88 -31.15
C THR A 447 55.10 13.89 -32.17
N LYS A 448 55.14 12.91 -33.08
CA LYS A 448 56.14 12.90 -34.17
C LYS A 448 56.02 14.12 -35.08
N GLN A 449 54.80 14.53 -35.45
CA GLN A 449 54.59 15.74 -36.24
C GLN A 449 55.05 17.00 -35.49
N ASN A 450 54.75 17.11 -34.20
CA ASN A 450 55.20 18.22 -33.35
C ASN A 450 56.73 18.26 -33.28
N ASP A 451 57.39 17.12 -33.07
CA ASP A 451 58.86 17.02 -33.08
C ASP A 451 59.46 17.44 -34.43
N THR A 452 58.83 17.08 -35.56
CA THR A 452 59.27 17.55 -36.88
C THR A 452 59.08 19.05 -37.06
N LEU A 453 57.95 19.62 -36.59
CA LEU A 453 57.72 21.06 -36.62
C LEU A 453 58.71 21.81 -35.74
N ARG A 454 59.03 21.29 -34.55
CA ARG A 454 60.03 21.87 -33.66
C ARG A 454 61.41 21.91 -34.31
N LYS A 455 61.85 20.81 -34.93
CA LYS A 455 63.12 20.76 -35.70
C LYS A 455 63.12 21.75 -36.86
N ASN A 456 62.01 21.86 -37.60
CA ASN A 456 61.89 22.83 -38.68
C ASN A 456 61.94 24.28 -38.16
N HIS A 457 61.30 24.56 -37.02
CA HIS A 457 61.35 25.87 -36.38
C HIS A 457 62.77 26.21 -35.90
N GLU A 458 63.46 25.29 -35.23
CA GLU A 458 64.86 25.43 -34.83
C GLU A 458 65.77 25.69 -36.04
N ALA A 459 65.59 24.94 -37.13
CA ALA A 459 66.35 25.13 -38.38
C ALA A 459 66.06 26.50 -39.01
N LEU A 460 64.80 26.94 -39.02
CA LEU A 460 64.40 28.24 -39.54
C LEU A 460 64.97 29.38 -38.68
N GLN A 461 64.94 29.23 -37.36
CA GLN A 461 65.53 30.17 -36.42
C GLN A 461 67.04 30.30 -36.63
N LEU A 462 67.75 29.17 -36.81
CA LEU A 462 69.18 29.16 -37.09
C LEU A 462 69.50 29.81 -38.45
N GLN A 463 68.63 29.63 -39.46
CA GLN A 463 68.74 30.39 -40.72
C GLN A 463 68.49 31.88 -40.53
N HIS A 464 67.51 32.26 -39.72
CA HIS A 464 67.21 33.66 -39.43
C HIS A 464 68.35 34.33 -38.66
N GLU A 465 68.93 33.67 -37.65
CA GLU A 465 70.10 34.16 -36.92
C GLU A 465 71.31 34.33 -37.85
N LYS A 466 71.57 33.36 -38.73
CA LYS A 466 72.62 33.47 -39.74
C LYS A 466 72.36 34.61 -40.73
N MET A 467 71.12 34.82 -41.14
CA MET A 467 70.76 35.92 -42.03
C MET A 467 70.90 37.27 -41.31
N ALA A 468 70.49 37.35 -40.05
CA ALA A 468 70.64 38.53 -39.22
C ALA A 468 72.12 38.89 -39.01
N SER A 469 73.00 37.91 -38.75
CA SER A 469 74.44 38.16 -38.64
C SER A 469 75.03 38.67 -39.95
N VAL A 470 74.65 38.09 -41.10
CA VAL A 470 75.08 38.60 -42.42
C VAL A 470 74.55 40.00 -42.67
N LEU A 471 73.32 40.31 -42.27
CA LEU A 471 72.76 41.66 -42.38
C LEU A 471 73.49 42.65 -41.46
N GLU A 472 73.90 42.23 -40.27
CA GLU A 472 74.70 43.03 -39.35
C GLU A 472 76.09 43.30 -39.93
N GLU A 473 76.79 42.28 -40.43
CA GLU A 473 78.07 42.40 -41.14
C GLU A 473 77.95 43.36 -42.33
N ARG A 474 76.93 43.20 -43.18
CA ARG A 474 76.66 44.12 -44.30
C ARG A 474 76.33 45.53 -43.81
N GLY A 475 75.60 45.66 -42.70
CA GLY A 475 75.30 46.94 -42.07
C GLY A 475 76.55 47.64 -41.54
N GLU A 476 77.50 46.88 -40.99
CA GLU A 476 78.83 47.36 -40.60
C GLU A 476 79.67 47.79 -41.80
N GLU A 477 79.72 46.99 -42.86
CA GLU A 477 80.38 47.36 -44.13
C GLU A 477 79.80 48.65 -44.73
N ILE A 478 78.47 48.81 -44.72
CA ILE A 478 77.82 50.05 -45.19
C ILE A 478 78.23 51.23 -44.30
N ARG A 479 78.26 51.05 -42.97
CA ARG A 479 78.70 52.10 -42.03
C ARG A 479 80.17 52.47 -42.23
N SER A 480 81.05 51.51 -42.47
CA SER A 480 82.47 51.77 -42.73
C SER A 480 82.63 52.52 -44.05
N LEU A 481 82.01 52.05 -45.14
CA LEU A 481 82.03 52.71 -46.44
C LEU A 481 81.49 54.15 -46.38
N HIS A 482 80.40 54.37 -45.62
CA HIS A 482 79.85 55.71 -45.42
C HIS A 482 80.83 56.60 -44.63
N SER A 483 81.53 56.06 -43.64
CA SER A 483 82.55 56.79 -42.88
C SER A 483 83.76 57.15 -43.75
N ASP A 484 84.22 56.22 -44.58
CA ASP A 484 85.31 56.42 -45.55
C ASP A 484 84.93 57.51 -46.56
N LEU A 485 83.76 57.41 -47.19
CA LEU A 485 83.23 58.42 -48.11
C LEU A 485 83.09 59.79 -47.44
N HIS A 486 82.61 59.84 -46.20
CA HIS A 486 82.49 61.10 -45.47
C HIS A 486 83.86 61.69 -45.13
N SER A 487 84.85 60.86 -44.79
CA SER A 487 86.22 61.29 -44.52
C SER A 487 86.94 61.79 -45.77
N GLU A 488 86.79 61.12 -46.92
CA GLU A 488 87.32 61.57 -48.21
C GLU A 488 86.63 62.85 -48.66
N SER A 489 85.31 62.93 -48.53
CA SER A 489 84.55 64.13 -48.83
C SER A 489 84.98 65.30 -47.93
N ALA A 490 85.20 65.07 -46.64
CA ALA A 490 85.71 66.08 -45.72
C ALA A 490 87.13 66.52 -46.08
N TYR A 491 88.03 65.59 -46.43
CA TYR A 491 89.38 65.91 -46.89
C TYR A 491 89.37 66.72 -48.19
N PHE A 492 88.57 66.31 -49.17
CA PHE A 492 88.40 67.01 -50.44
C PHE A 492 87.77 68.40 -50.26
N LEU A 493 86.73 68.52 -49.41
CA LEU A 493 86.12 69.80 -49.06
C LEU A 493 87.10 70.73 -48.33
N THR A 494 87.93 70.19 -47.44
CA THR A 494 88.95 70.98 -46.73
C THR A 494 90.04 71.46 -47.69
N GLY A 495 90.45 70.61 -48.64
CA GLY A 495 91.36 70.98 -49.73
C GLY A 495 90.79 72.09 -50.61
N LEU A 496 89.57 71.92 -51.10
CA LEU A 496 88.87 72.94 -51.89
C LEU A 496 88.66 74.25 -51.14
N HIS A 497 88.34 74.21 -49.84
CA HIS A 497 88.23 75.43 -49.02
C HIS A 497 89.57 76.15 -48.85
N ALA A 498 90.68 75.42 -48.76
CA ALA A 498 92.01 76.01 -48.71
C ALA A 498 92.39 76.69 -50.03
N GLU A 499 92.09 76.04 -51.17
CA GLU A 499 92.29 76.60 -52.51
C GLU A 499 91.42 77.85 -52.74
N LEU A 500 90.14 77.80 -52.35
CA LEU A 500 89.22 78.92 -52.47
C LEU A 500 89.72 80.14 -51.67
N ARG A 501 90.17 79.95 -50.42
CA ARG A 501 90.75 81.05 -49.63
C ARG A 501 92.00 81.64 -50.25
N ALA A 502 92.85 80.81 -50.86
CA ALA A 502 94.05 81.30 -51.52
C ALA A 502 93.72 82.17 -52.75
N GLU A 503 92.69 81.82 -53.52
CA GLU A 503 92.21 82.66 -54.62
C GLU A 503 91.44 83.90 -54.15
N GLU A 504 90.66 83.83 -53.08
CA GLU A 504 90.01 85.01 -52.48
C GLU A 504 91.03 86.08 -52.07
N GLU A 505 92.16 85.69 -51.47
CA GLU A 505 93.23 86.63 -51.11
C GLU A 505 93.91 87.25 -52.34
N LYS A 506 94.18 86.46 -53.40
CA LYS A 506 94.71 87.01 -54.67
C LYS A 506 93.75 88.01 -55.32
N VAL A 507 92.44 87.75 -55.28
CA VAL A 507 91.44 88.69 -55.81
C VAL A 507 91.43 89.99 -55.01
N LYS A 508 91.54 89.94 -53.68
CA LYS A 508 91.62 91.15 -52.83
C LYS A 508 92.85 92.00 -53.15
N GLU A 509 94.02 91.37 -53.37
CA GLU A 509 95.24 92.09 -53.78
C GLU A 509 95.05 92.80 -55.12
N ARG A 510 94.49 92.10 -56.12
CA ARG A 510 94.19 92.68 -57.45
C ARG A 510 93.18 93.82 -57.38
N ASP A 511 92.16 93.73 -56.54
CA ASP A 511 91.17 94.79 -56.34
C ASP A 511 91.78 96.02 -55.63
N GLN A 512 92.74 95.83 -54.73
CA GLN A 512 93.46 96.94 -54.10
C GLN A 512 94.35 97.65 -55.11
N GLU A 513 95.12 96.91 -55.93
CA GLU A 513 95.90 97.48 -57.03
C GLU A 513 95.01 98.27 -58.02
N ARG A 514 93.81 97.76 -58.32
CA ARG A 514 92.86 98.47 -59.20
C ARG A 514 92.43 99.82 -58.61
N ARG A 515 92.14 99.88 -57.30
CA ARG A 515 91.74 101.11 -56.62
C ARG A 515 92.84 102.17 -56.66
N ASP A 516 94.08 101.77 -56.41
CA ASP A 516 95.23 102.68 -56.42
C ASP A 516 95.49 103.24 -57.85
N LEU A 517 95.27 102.41 -58.87
CA LEU A 517 95.32 102.81 -60.28
C LEU A 517 94.16 103.75 -60.67
N GLU A 518 92.95 103.52 -60.17
CA GLU A 518 91.80 104.42 -60.39
C GLU A 518 92.05 105.80 -59.77
N GLU A 519 92.62 105.86 -58.56
CA GLU A 519 92.93 107.12 -57.88
C GLU A 519 94.00 107.94 -58.62
N THR A 520 95.03 107.27 -59.16
CA THR A 520 96.05 107.92 -59.99
C THR A 520 95.48 108.46 -61.31
N VAL A 521 94.56 107.74 -61.96
CA VAL A 521 93.86 108.22 -63.17
C VAL A 521 93.02 109.47 -62.88
N ASP A 522 92.33 109.53 -61.75
CA ASP A 522 91.50 110.69 -61.39
C ASP A 522 92.32 111.94 -61.06
N VAL A 523 93.50 111.78 -60.45
CA VAL A 523 94.46 112.89 -60.26
C VAL A 523 94.95 113.43 -61.61
N LEU A 524 95.33 112.54 -62.53
CA LEU A 524 95.78 112.92 -63.87
C LEU A 524 94.68 113.63 -64.67
N ARG A 525 93.41 113.22 -64.54
CA ARG A 525 92.27 113.91 -65.18
C ARG A 525 92.08 115.33 -64.65
N LYS A 526 92.26 115.57 -63.34
CA LYS A 526 92.14 116.91 -62.73
C LYS A 526 93.26 117.85 -63.19
N GLU A 527 94.49 117.36 -63.33
CA GLU A 527 95.62 118.15 -63.83
C GLU A 527 95.49 118.46 -65.33
N LEU A 528 94.97 117.53 -66.14
CA LEU A 528 94.70 117.77 -67.55
C LEU A 528 93.66 118.87 -67.77
N ASN A 529 92.57 118.87 -67.01
CA ASN A 529 91.55 119.92 -67.11
C ASN A 529 92.07 121.32 -66.73
N LYS A 530 92.95 121.42 -65.72
CA LYS A 530 93.59 122.70 -65.34
C LYS A 530 94.49 123.25 -66.45
N THR A 531 95.30 122.37 -67.07
CA THR A 531 96.20 122.76 -68.16
C THR A 531 95.45 123.13 -69.44
N GLU A 532 94.33 122.46 -69.72
CA GLU A 532 93.49 122.79 -70.87
C GLU A 532 92.76 124.13 -70.72
N GLN A 533 92.30 124.47 -69.50
CA GLN A 533 91.69 125.77 -69.22
C GLN A 533 92.70 126.92 -69.33
N ALA A 534 93.91 126.74 -68.80
CA ALA A 534 95.00 127.71 -68.92
C ALA A 534 95.39 127.98 -70.41
N ARG A 535 95.34 126.95 -71.25
CA ARG A 535 95.58 127.06 -72.70
C ARG A 535 94.50 127.90 -73.41
N LYS A 536 93.22 127.72 -73.07
CA LYS A 536 92.10 128.48 -73.65
C LYS A 536 92.20 129.98 -73.32
N ASP A 537 92.53 130.31 -72.07
CA ASP A 537 92.67 131.70 -71.63
C ASP A 537 93.88 132.43 -72.28
N ALA A 538 94.99 131.70 -72.50
CA ALA A 538 96.14 132.22 -73.23
C ALA A 538 95.84 132.49 -74.72
N SER A 539 95.03 131.64 -75.36
CA SER A 539 94.64 131.78 -76.77
C SER A 539 93.73 133.00 -77.01
N ILE A 540 92.87 133.35 -76.05
CA ILE A 540 92.01 134.55 -76.12
C ILE A 540 92.84 135.82 -75.94
N LYS A 541 93.85 135.80 -75.05
CA LYS A 541 94.79 136.93 -74.89
C LYS A 541 95.66 137.16 -76.13
N ALA A 542 96.12 136.09 -76.78
CA ALA A 542 96.93 136.20 -78.00
C ALA A 542 96.14 136.83 -79.17
N SER A 543 94.90 136.39 -79.38
CA SER A 543 94.04 136.94 -80.45
C SER A 543 93.63 138.40 -80.21
N SER A 544 93.44 138.81 -78.95
CA SER A 544 93.20 140.23 -78.59
C SER A 544 94.41 141.14 -78.85
N LEU A 545 95.63 140.63 -78.67
CA LEU A 545 96.87 141.40 -78.87
C LEU A 545 97.22 141.51 -80.36
N GLU A 546 96.96 140.48 -81.17
CA GLU A 546 97.11 140.56 -82.64
C GLU A 546 96.19 141.61 -83.27
N LEU A 547 94.97 141.77 -82.75
CA LEU A 547 94.03 142.79 -83.23
C LEU A 547 94.50 144.22 -82.89
N GLN A 548 95.05 144.43 -81.69
CA GLN A 548 95.63 145.74 -81.31
C GLN A 548 96.87 146.06 -82.13
N LYS A 549 97.70 145.06 -82.45
CA LYS A 549 98.89 145.21 -83.29
C LYS A 549 98.51 145.69 -84.70
N SER A 550 97.53 145.07 -85.35
CA SER A 550 97.14 145.46 -86.72
C SER A 550 96.51 146.85 -86.81
N GLN A 551 95.79 147.28 -85.77
CA GLN A 551 95.22 148.63 -85.68
C GLN A 551 96.28 149.72 -85.45
N LEU A 552 97.40 149.40 -84.79
CA LEU A 552 98.53 150.31 -84.62
C LEU A 552 99.40 150.40 -85.87
N GLU A 553 99.64 149.28 -86.56
CA GLU A 553 100.39 149.25 -87.83
C GLU A 553 99.70 150.07 -88.94
N THR A 554 98.37 150.05 -89.01
CA THR A 554 97.61 150.87 -89.97
C THR A 554 97.66 152.37 -89.66
N LYS A 555 97.64 152.75 -88.38
CA LYS A 555 97.82 154.16 -87.95
C LYS A 555 99.26 154.66 -88.16
N LEU A 556 100.24 153.79 -87.95
CA LEU A 556 101.65 154.11 -88.18
C LEU A 556 101.90 154.38 -89.67
N LYS A 557 101.31 153.56 -90.55
CA LYS A 557 101.45 153.71 -92.01
C LYS A 557 100.83 155.00 -92.55
N GLN A 558 99.69 155.44 -92.02
CA GLN A 558 99.12 156.76 -92.37
C GLN A 558 100.00 157.92 -91.93
N LYS A 559 100.64 157.81 -90.75
CA LYS A 559 101.58 158.83 -90.26
C LYS A 559 102.90 158.84 -91.04
N GLU A 560 103.33 157.70 -91.53
CA GLU A 560 104.50 157.54 -92.39
C GLU A 560 104.27 158.15 -93.79
N ASP A 561 103.07 158.03 -94.35
CA ASP A 561 102.70 158.67 -95.62
C ASP A 561 102.55 160.20 -95.51
N GLU A 562 102.09 160.72 -94.35
CA GLU A 562 102.10 162.16 -94.04
C GLU A 562 103.54 162.69 -93.88
N LEU A 563 104.41 161.93 -93.21
CA LEU A 563 105.82 162.27 -93.04
C LEU A 563 106.57 162.25 -94.38
N ASN A 564 106.28 161.29 -95.26
CA ASN A 564 106.87 161.22 -96.59
C ASN A 564 106.45 162.40 -97.49
N LYS A 565 105.22 162.92 -97.35
CA LYS A 565 104.81 164.18 -98.00
C LYS A 565 105.56 165.39 -97.45
N HIS A 566 105.82 165.43 -96.15
CA HIS A 566 106.64 166.49 -95.53
C HIS A 566 108.12 166.38 -95.91
N SER A 567 108.69 165.17 -96.00
CA SER A 567 110.05 164.93 -96.48
C SER A 567 110.22 165.31 -97.96
N ALA A 568 109.23 165.06 -98.82
CA ALA A 568 109.24 165.54 -100.20
C ALA A 568 109.19 167.09 -100.29
N MET A 569 108.53 167.75 -99.34
CA MET A 569 108.50 169.21 -99.24
C MET A 569 109.83 169.78 -98.71
N ILE A 570 110.46 169.12 -97.72
CA ILE A 570 111.76 169.53 -97.15
C ILE A 570 112.90 169.31 -98.15
N ALA A 571 112.88 168.21 -98.93
CA ALA A 571 113.90 167.97 -99.96
C ALA A 571 113.87 169.04 -101.07
N MET A 572 112.68 169.56 -101.42
CA MET A 572 112.54 170.66 -102.37
C MET A 572 113.05 172.00 -101.80
N ILE A 573 113.00 172.19 -100.47
CA ILE A 573 113.54 173.39 -99.80
C ILE A 573 115.09 173.31 -99.68
N HIS A 574 115.67 172.13 -99.47
CA HIS A 574 117.13 171.96 -99.46
C HIS A 574 117.76 171.98 -100.86
N SER A 575 116.93 171.95 -101.91
CA SER A 575 117.36 172.20 -103.30
C SER A 575 117.73 173.68 -103.55
N LEU A 576 117.68 174.55 -102.53
CA LEU A 576 118.03 175.97 -102.64
C LEU A 576 118.99 176.52 -101.55
N SER A 577 119.58 175.70 -100.66
CA SER A 577 120.72 176.18 -99.85
C SER A 577 121.60 175.09 -99.22
N SER A 578 122.91 175.25 -99.43
CA SER A 578 124.05 174.61 -98.75
C SER A 578 124.45 173.17 -99.14
N GLY A 579 125.47 173.08 -99.99
CA GLY A 579 126.77 172.44 -99.74
C GLY A 579 126.93 171.25 -98.77
N LYS A 580 127.73 170.30 -99.27
CA LYS A 580 128.74 169.47 -98.59
C LYS A 580 128.33 168.17 -97.86
N MET A 581 128.98 167.10 -98.36
CA MET A 581 129.61 165.96 -97.66
C MET A 581 128.68 164.93 -96.99
N LYS A 582 128.72 163.64 -97.39
CA LYS A 582 129.76 162.59 -97.24
C LYS A 582 129.65 161.88 -95.88
N SER A 583 129.77 160.54 -95.92
CA SER A 583 130.13 159.62 -94.82
C SER A 583 129.01 159.34 -93.80
N ASP A 584 128.88 158.21 -93.09
CA ASP A 584 129.46 156.86 -93.10
C ASP A 584 128.84 156.14 -91.87
N VAL A 585 128.96 154.80 -91.82
CA VAL A 585 129.24 153.99 -90.60
C VAL A 585 128.11 153.53 -89.63
N ASN A 586 128.07 152.20 -89.49
CA ASN A 586 127.84 151.28 -88.34
C ASN A 586 126.65 151.42 -87.37
N LEU A 587 126.01 150.28 -87.05
CA LEU A 587 126.21 149.50 -85.80
C LEU A 587 125.32 148.23 -85.75
N SER A 588 125.87 147.23 -85.08
CA SER A 588 125.42 145.86 -84.71
C SER A 588 124.12 145.75 -83.89
N LEU A 589 123.31 144.70 -84.11
CA LEU A 589 123.16 143.46 -83.28
C LEU A 589 122.14 142.50 -83.91
#